data_AF-A0A933CIU6-F1
#
_entry.id   AF-A0A933CIU6-F1
#
_cell.length_a   1.000
_cell.length_b   1.000
_cell.length_c   1.000
_cell.angle_alpha   90.00
_cell.angle_beta   90.00
_cell.angle_gamma   90.00
#
_symmetry.space_group_name_H-M   'P 1'
#
loop_
_entity.id
_entity.type
_entity.pdbx_description
1 polymer ?
#
loop_
_entity_poly.entity_id
_entity_poly.type
_entity_poly.pdbx_seq_one_letter_code
_entity_poly.pdbx_strand_id
1 'polypeptide(L)'
;MIKCDWQVGSMVIVPNDNCYHQHFNSGSTRARYLALRQGDMGLNRPYGGGGDYADRSMKEGGWQIEYEDEDRQIHEIFERELAAHGAPCKMKAFVPWCTGEVGPTSERDT
;
A
#
# COMPACT_ATOMS: atom_id res chain seq x y z
N MET A 1 14.41 -3.94 3.02
CA MET A 1 13.29 -2.99 2.94
C MET A 1 13.80 -1.59 3.24
N ILE A 2 13.29 -0.57 2.54
CA ILE A 2 13.60 0.84 2.79
C ILE A 2 12.29 1.50 3.21
N LYS A 3 12.27 2.10 4.41
CA LYS A 3 11.13 2.90 4.90
C LYS A 3 11.36 4.35 4.50
N CYS A 4 10.38 4.96 3.84
CA CYS A 4 10.40 6.37 3.45
C CYS A 4 9.30 7.12 4.22
N ASP A 5 9.69 7.87 5.24
CA ASP A 5 8.77 8.77 5.93
C ASP A 5 8.37 9.93 5.01
N TRP A 6 7.08 10.24 4.98
CA TRP A 6 6.50 11.23 4.08
C TRP A 6 5.57 12.18 4.85
N GLN A 7 5.41 13.39 4.30
CA GLN A 7 4.48 14.40 4.78
C GLN A 7 3.82 15.12 3.59
N VAL A 8 2.92 16.07 3.86
CA VAL A 8 2.31 16.89 2.81
C VAL A 8 3.41 17.58 2.00
N GLY A 9 3.36 17.41 0.67
CA GLY A 9 4.36 17.95 -0.27
C GLY A 9 5.59 17.07 -0.50
N SER A 10 5.72 15.93 0.17
CA SER A 10 6.77 14.95 -0.13
C SER A 10 6.61 14.36 -1.53
N MET A 11 7.72 14.16 -2.21
CA MET A 11 7.81 13.41 -3.46
C MET A 11 8.70 12.18 -3.24
N VAL A 12 8.13 10.99 -3.42
CA VAL A 12 8.85 9.71 -3.30
C VAL A 12 9.01 9.14 -4.70
N ILE A 13 10.25 8.82 -5.08
CA ILE A 13 10.59 8.24 -6.38
C ILE A 13 10.91 6.77 -6.18
N VAL A 14 10.18 5.90 -6.86
CA VAL A 14 10.48 4.46 -6.91
C VAL A 14 11.74 4.27 -7.76
N PRO A 15 12.80 3.63 -7.23
CA PRO A 15 14.13 3.70 -7.85
C PRO A 15 14.27 2.87 -9.13
N ASN A 16 13.40 1.90 -9.39
CA ASN A 16 13.39 1.08 -10.60
C ASN A 16 12.01 0.41 -10.81
N ASP A 17 11.75 -0.04 -12.03
CA ASP A 17 10.45 -0.62 -12.43
C ASP A 17 10.10 -1.94 -11.72
N ASN A 18 11.09 -2.69 -11.24
CA ASN A 18 10.90 -3.97 -10.54
C ASN A 18 10.91 -3.82 -9.01
N CYS A 19 10.77 -2.59 -8.50
CA CYS A 19 10.74 -2.32 -7.07
C CYS A 19 9.31 -2.43 -6.55
N TYR A 20 9.03 -3.48 -5.78
CA TYR A 20 7.82 -3.58 -4.97
C TYR A 20 7.80 -2.45 -3.94
N HIS A 21 6.67 -1.77 -3.83
CA HIS A 21 6.46 -0.68 -2.90
C HIS A 21 5.01 -0.65 -2.46
N GLN A 22 4.77 -0.20 -1.24
CA GLN A 22 3.45 -0.10 -0.64
C GLN A 22 3.32 1.27 0.02
N HIS A 23 2.09 1.79 0.06
CA HIS A 23 1.79 3.09 0.64
C HIS A 23 1.00 2.88 1.94
N PHE A 24 1.52 3.43 3.04
CA PHE A 24 0.87 3.37 4.35
C PHE A 24 0.54 4.78 4.84
N ASN A 25 -0.63 4.93 5.46
CA ASN A 25 -1.00 6.10 6.23
C ASN A 25 -1.20 5.71 7.69
N SER A 26 -0.21 6.03 8.54
CA SER A 26 -0.29 5.83 9.99
C SER A 26 -0.77 7.09 10.74
N GLY A 27 -0.98 8.20 10.04
CA GLY A 27 -1.44 9.45 10.62
C GLY A 27 -2.93 9.47 10.94
N SER A 28 -3.34 10.39 11.82
CA SER A 28 -4.74 10.59 12.21
C SER A 28 -5.59 11.36 11.19
N THR A 29 -4.97 11.80 10.09
CA THR A 29 -5.64 12.57 9.03
C THR A 29 -5.71 11.77 7.74
N ARG A 30 -6.77 11.97 6.96
CA ARG A 30 -6.93 11.32 5.65
C ARG A 30 -5.83 11.82 4.70
N ALA A 31 -5.06 10.88 4.18
CA ALA A 31 -4.06 11.14 3.15
C ALA A 31 -4.67 11.09 1.74
N ARG A 32 -4.11 11.89 0.83
CA ARG A 32 -4.29 11.73 -0.62
C ARG A 32 -2.92 11.91 -1.27
N TYR A 33 -2.64 11.11 -2.28
CA TYR A 33 -1.42 11.21 -3.07
C TYR A 33 -1.75 11.18 -4.56
N LEU A 34 -0.80 11.65 -5.37
CA LEU A 34 -0.87 11.60 -6.82
C LEU A 34 0.24 10.68 -7.32
N ALA A 35 -0.14 9.62 -8.02
CA ALA A 35 0.81 8.74 -8.69
C ALA A 35 1.21 9.35 -10.04
N LEU A 36 2.48 9.68 -10.19
CA LEU A 36 3.06 10.23 -11.41
C LEU A 36 3.75 9.10 -12.20
N ARG A 37 3.35 8.87 -13.45
CA ARG A 37 3.96 7.88 -14.35
C ARG A 37 4.59 8.56 -15.55
N GLN A 38 5.67 8.01 -16.12
CA GLN A 38 6.27 8.55 -17.35
C GLN A 38 5.23 8.59 -18.49
N GLY A 39 5.39 9.55 -19.41
CA GLY A 39 4.45 9.77 -20.52
C GLY A 39 3.38 10.80 -20.17
N ASP A 40 2.13 10.54 -20.54
CA ASP A 40 1.01 11.46 -20.31
C ASP A 40 0.49 11.46 -18.87
N MET A 41 1.19 10.83 -17.93
CA MET A 41 0.82 10.76 -16.51
C MET A 41 -0.54 10.08 -16.27
N GLY A 42 -1.01 9.24 -17.20
CA GLY A 42 -2.36 8.72 -17.18
C GLY A 42 -3.42 9.79 -17.44
N LEU A 43 -3.07 10.95 -17.99
CA LEU A 43 -4.03 12.04 -18.26
C LEU A 43 -4.84 11.79 -19.54
N ASN A 44 -4.40 10.91 -20.45
CA ASN A 44 -5.21 10.50 -21.59
C ASN A 44 -5.88 9.15 -21.34
N ARG A 45 -7.08 9.01 -21.88
CA ARG A 45 -7.86 7.78 -21.76
C ARG A 45 -7.46 6.77 -22.85
N PRO A 46 -7.44 5.46 -22.53
CA PRO A 46 -7.74 4.88 -21.23
C PRO A 46 -6.62 5.15 -20.22
N TYR A 47 -6.98 5.57 -19.00
CA TYR A 47 -6.04 5.78 -17.89
C TYR A 47 -5.17 4.52 -17.77
N GLY A 48 -3.89 4.62 -18.13
CA GLY A 48 -2.99 3.46 -18.16
C GLY A 48 -2.88 2.85 -16.76
N GLY A 49 -3.48 1.67 -16.57
CA GLY A 49 -3.24 0.83 -15.39
C GLY A 49 -1.83 0.24 -15.41
N GLY A 50 -1.50 -0.59 -14.42
CA GLY A 50 -0.24 -1.32 -14.42
C GLY A 50 -0.13 -2.41 -15.50
N GLY A 51 -1.09 -2.55 -16.41
CA GLY A 51 -1.18 -3.63 -17.39
C GLY A 51 -1.98 -4.82 -16.86
N ASP A 52 -2.21 -5.83 -17.72
CA ASP A 52 -3.11 -6.99 -17.45
C ASP A 52 -2.72 -7.86 -16.24
N TYR A 53 -1.50 -7.67 -15.71
CA TYR A 53 -0.92 -8.49 -14.64
C TYR A 53 -0.77 -7.74 -13.31
N ALA A 54 -1.05 -6.43 -13.28
CA ALA A 54 -0.81 -5.60 -12.11
C ALA A 54 -1.72 -5.94 -10.93
N ASP A 55 -2.97 -6.30 -11.21
CA ASP A 55 -3.98 -6.66 -10.20
C ASP A 55 -4.08 -8.19 -10.01
N ARG A 56 -3.05 -8.94 -10.41
CA ARG A 56 -2.99 -10.41 -10.26
C ARG A 56 -1.89 -10.78 -9.27
N SER A 57 -2.20 -11.75 -8.40
CA SER A 57 -1.23 -12.31 -7.45
C SER A 57 0.04 -12.83 -8.14
N MET A 58 1.20 -12.64 -7.51
CA MET A 58 2.46 -13.25 -7.93
C MET A 58 2.38 -14.77 -8.05
N LYS A 59 1.59 -15.44 -7.20
CA LYS A 59 1.40 -16.89 -7.24
C LYS A 59 0.71 -17.36 -8.53
N GLU A 60 -0.02 -16.46 -9.18
CA GLU A 60 -0.73 -16.70 -10.44
C GLU A 60 0.01 -16.08 -11.65
N GLY A 61 1.26 -15.68 -11.46
CA GLY A 61 2.10 -15.05 -12.49
C GLY A 61 1.79 -13.56 -12.72
N GLY A 62 1.11 -12.91 -11.78
CA GLY A 62 0.92 -11.46 -11.77
C GLY A 62 2.02 -10.70 -11.00
N TRP A 63 1.76 -9.42 -10.70
CA TRP A 63 2.73 -8.51 -10.07
C TRP A 63 2.31 -8.02 -8.68
N GLN A 64 1.19 -8.52 -8.15
CA GLN A 64 0.66 -8.15 -6.84
C GLN A 64 1.15 -9.10 -5.74
N ILE A 65 1.61 -8.52 -4.62
CA ILE A 65 1.85 -9.26 -3.39
C ILE A 65 0.55 -9.21 -2.57
N GLU A 66 -0.04 -10.37 -2.29
CA GLU A 66 -1.24 -10.47 -1.46
C GLU A 66 -0.91 -10.24 0.02
N TYR A 67 -1.91 -9.86 0.81
CA TYR A 67 -1.73 -9.56 2.23
C TYR A 67 -1.13 -10.73 3.03
N GLU A 68 -1.49 -11.97 2.69
CA GLU A 68 -0.95 -13.17 3.35
C GLU A 68 0.48 -13.51 2.94
N ASP A 69 0.99 -12.88 1.88
CA ASP A 69 2.35 -13.04 1.36
C ASP A 69 3.27 -11.86 1.69
N GLU A 70 2.74 -10.80 2.33
CA GLU A 70 3.52 -9.68 2.82
C GLU A 70 4.58 -10.12 3.85
N ASP A 71 5.78 -9.55 3.78
CA ASP A 71 6.77 -9.71 4.85
C ASP A 71 6.20 -9.16 6.16
N ARG A 72 6.10 -10.03 7.18
CA ARG A 72 5.53 -9.70 8.49
C ARG A 72 6.12 -8.43 9.10
N GLN A 73 7.40 -8.16 8.86
CA GLN A 73 8.06 -6.96 9.36
C GLN A 73 7.38 -5.67 8.89
N ILE A 74 6.81 -5.66 7.68
CA ILE A 74 6.09 -4.51 7.12
C ILE A 74 4.84 -4.22 7.97
N HIS A 75 4.04 -5.25 8.23
CA HIS A 75 2.86 -5.14 9.06
C HIS A 75 3.20 -4.69 10.49
N GLU A 76 4.25 -5.27 11.09
CA GLU A 76 4.72 -4.90 12.42
C GLU A 76 5.16 -3.42 12.51
N ILE A 77 5.78 -2.89 11.45
CA ILE A 77 6.10 -1.47 11.35
C ILE A 77 4.81 -0.65 11.32
N PHE A 78 3.84 -1.03 10.49
CA PHE A 78 2.58 -0.31 10.37
C PHE A 78 1.80 -0.27 11.68
N GLU A 79 1.66 -1.40 12.38
CA GLU A 79 1.00 -1.46 13.68
C GLU A 79 1.71 -0.59 14.73
N ARG A 80 3.04 -0.62 14.75
CA ARG A 80 3.82 0.23 15.66
C ARG A 80 3.63 1.72 15.38
N GLU A 81 3.64 2.12 14.12
CA GLU A 81 3.43 3.52 13.71
C GLU A 81 2.00 3.99 14.04
N LEU A 82 0.98 3.15 13.80
CA LEU A 82 -0.40 3.45 14.20
C LEU A 82 -0.53 3.62 15.72
N ALA A 83 0.05 2.70 16.49
CA ALA A 83 0.03 2.77 17.95
C ALA A 83 0.70 4.05 18.48
N ALA A 84 1.81 4.47 17.87
CA ALA A 84 2.49 5.73 18.20
C ALA A 84 1.61 6.97 17.95
N HIS A 85 0.67 6.88 17.00
CA HIS A 85 -0.32 7.93 16.70
C HIS A 85 -1.68 7.71 17.37
N GLY A 86 -1.80 6.72 18.27
CA GLY A 86 -3.03 6.44 19.03
C GLY A 86 -4.15 5.83 18.20
N ALA A 87 -3.86 5.23 17.06
CA ALA A 87 -4.82 4.55 16.19
C ALA A 87 -4.68 3.02 16.29
N PRO A 88 -5.79 2.26 16.31
CA PRO A 88 -5.73 0.81 16.18
C PRO A 88 -5.51 0.40 14.71
N CYS A 89 -4.81 -0.71 14.49
CA CYS A 89 -4.80 -1.36 13.18
C CYS A 89 -6.15 -2.03 12.92
N LYS A 90 -6.72 -1.84 11.72
CA LYS A 90 -8.03 -2.36 11.32
C LYS A 90 -7.95 -3.43 10.22
N MET A 91 -6.76 -3.99 10.00
CA MET A 91 -6.47 -4.92 8.90
C MET A 91 -6.70 -6.39 9.27
N LYS A 92 -7.27 -6.68 10.45
CA LYS A 92 -7.41 -8.06 10.97
C LYS A 92 -8.19 -9.00 10.05
N ALA A 93 -9.08 -8.47 9.21
CA ALA A 93 -9.83 -9.26 8.24
C ALA A 93 -8.99 -9.73 7.04
N PHE A 94 -7.91 -9.03 6.72
CA PHE A 94 -7.07 -9.28 5.53
C PHE A 94 -5.70 -9.85 5.88
N VAL A 95 -5.12 -9.45 7.01
CA VAL A 95 -3.77 -9.88 7.42
C VAL A 95 -3.89 -10.89 8.57
N PRO A 96 -3.57 -12.19 8.36
CA PRO A 96 -3.82 -13.24 9.36
C PRO A 96 -3.13 -13.01 10.70
N TRP A 97 -1.95 -12.39 10.67
CA TRP A 97 -1.12 -12.12 11.85
C TRP A 97 -1.30 -10.72 12.44
N CYS A 98 -2.22 -9.91 11.92
CA CYS A 98 -2.54 -8.60 12.49
C CYS A 98 -2.96 -8.73 13.97
N THR A 99 -2.45 -7.87 14.84
CA THR A 99 -2.79 -7.83 16.27
C THR A 99 -3.88 -6.81 16.60
N GLY A 100 -4.23 -5.98 15.63
CA GLY A 100 -5.34 -5.02 15.70
C GLY A 100 -6.74 -5.64 15.68
N GLU A 101 -7.73 -4.79 15.41
CA GLU A 101 -9.14 -5.12 15.42
C GLU A 101 -9.69 -5.44 14.02
N VAL A 102 -10.83 -6.12 13.99
CA VAL A 102 -11.56 -6.39 12.73
C VAL A 102 -12.10 -5.08 12.18
N GLY A 103 -11.59 -4.67 11.03
CA GLY A 103 -12.05 -3.53 10.27
C GLY A 103 -12.94 -3.91 9.09
N PRO A 104 -12.82 -3.21 7.94
CA PRO A 104 -13.52 -3.59 6.72
C PRO A 104 -13.25 -5.05 6.35
N THR A 105 -14.25 -5.74 5.81
CA THR A 105 -14.15 -7.14 5.37
C THR A 105 -14.17 -7.27 3.85
N SER A 106 -14.18 -6.14 3.14
CA SER A 106 -14.14 -6.05 1.68
C SER A 106 -13.11 -5.00 1.30
N GLU A 107 -12.25 -5.34 0.34
CA GLU A 107 -11.18 -4.47 -0.17
C GLU A 107 -11.72 -3.17 -0.79
N ARG A 108 -13.01 -3.14 -1.17
CA ARG A 108 -13.64 -1.93 -1.69
C ARG A 108 -14.02 -0.93 -0.61
N ASP A 109 -14.03 -1.37 0.64
CA ASP A 109 -14.47 -0.59 1.80
C ASP A 109 -13.28 -0.09 2.66
N THR A 110 -12.05 -0.43 2.27
CA THR A 110 -10.79 0.02 2.90
C THR A 110 -10.33 1.38 2.37
#